data_AF-A0A965LH65-F1
#
_entry.id   AF-A0A965LH65-F1
#
_cell.length_a   1.000
_cell.length_b   1.000
_cell.length_c   1.000
_cell.angle_alpha   90.00
_cell.angle_beta   90.00
_cell.angle_gamma   90.00
#
_symmetry.space_group_name_H-M   'P 1'
#
loop_
_entity.id
_entity.type
_entity.pdbx_description
1 polymer ?
#
loop_
_entity_poly.entity_id
_entity_poly.type
_entity_poly.pdbx_seq_one_letter_code
_entity_poly.pdbx_strand_id
1 'polypeptide(L)'
;MTVPESREEKILARRTHSPVWRAVHALGSLDLAMLLLITLTGVCAAATFLESGFSARVARAYVYGSPWFNLWLTLLCLNLICSAATRWPWQRHHAGFVITHAGIIVLLGGALLGRARGFEGSVDLSRGATPATQVLLDRPRLTVESPATGQLFSTPFDPEVRTPRPDRPRFLPLPDSDVQLVIDGYTGSSIEKTELTPDPSSPNPGLVLEFTGPFGNEPIRIPLVLNSASDSRADLGSQASVEFVPALPKSSRPSSVPTFRETQMILAKDPAQPIIHNTSGQPSGFHFFLGSRKATDSLELEILRPDGSGEVYRLADLLNRTMDDFSGTKILVARYWP
;
A
#
# COMPACT_ATOMS: atom_id res chain seq x y z
N MET A 1 -5.62 -61.26 -44.73
CA MET A 1 -4.43 -60.50 -44.30
C MET A 1 -4.90 -59.11 -43.88
N THR A 2 -5.04 -58.87 -42.57
CA THR A 2 -5.38 -57.57 -42.01
C THR A 2 -4.07 -56.82 -41.74
N VAL A 3 -3.87 -55.68 -42.40
CA VAL A 3 -2.72 -54.81 -42.14
C VAL A 3 -2.73 -54.44 -40.64
N PRO A 4 -1.60 -54.55 -39.91
CA PRO A 4 -1.58 -54.15 -38.51
C PRO A 4 -1.75 -52.64 -38.41
N GLU A 5 -2.85 -52.19 -37.78
CA GLU A 5 -3.05 -50.77 -37.42
C GLU A 5 -1.81 -50.20 -36.75
N SER A 6 -1.39 -49.03 -37.22
CA SER A 6 -0.18 -48.37 -36.75
C SER A 6 -0.34 -47.97 -35.27
N ARG A 7 0.75 -48.05 -34.49
CA ARG A 7 0.77 -47.60 -33.08
C ARG A 7 0.29 -46.14 -32.93
N GLU A 8 0.49 -45.33 -33.96
CA GLU A 8 0.05 -43.93 -34.04
C GLU A 8 -1.47 -43.81 -34.14
N GLU A 9 -2.16 -44.62 -34.94
CA GLU A 9 -3.62 -44.65 -35.01
C GLU A 9 -4.26 -44.99 -33.66
N LYS A 10 -3.68 -45.94 -32.91
CA LYS A 10 -4.18 -46.30 -31.57
C LYS A 10 -3.96 -45.19 -30.54
N ILE A 11 -2.89 -44.39 -30.67
CA ILE A 11 -2.63 -43.22 -29.81
C ILE A 11 -3.57 -42.06 -30.17
N LEU A 12 -3.83 -41.85 -31.46
CA LEU A 12 -4.77 -40.84 -31.95
C LEU A 12 -6.21 -41.18 -31.54
N ALA A 13 -6.63 -42.44 -31.67
CA ALA A 13 -7.95 -42.91 -31.23
C ALA A 13 -8.15 -42.80 -29.70
N ARG A 14 -7.09 -43.02 -28.91
CA ARG A 14 -7.15 -42.79 -27.46
C ARG A 14 -7.20 -41.31 -27.09
N ARG A 15 -6.56 -40.43 -27.88
CA ARG A 15 -6.67 -38.98 -27.70
C ARG A 15 -8.09 -38.50 -27.97
N THR A 16 -8.73 -38.92 -29.06
CA THR A 16 -10.08 -38.45 -29.44
C THR A 16 -11.19 -38.85 -28.45
N HIS A 17 -11.05 -39.97 -27.75
CA HIS A 17 -12.03 -40.45 -26.76
C HIS A 17 -11.83 -39.95 -25.33
N SER A 18 -10.74 -39.22 -25.04
CA SER A 18 -10.48 -38.70 -23.69
C SER A 18 -11.29 -37.44 -23.38
N PRO A 19 -11.96 -37.33 -22.21
CA PRO A 19 -12.67 -36.12 -21.81
C PRO A 19 -11.74 -34.91 -21.71
N VAL A 20 -10.47 -35.13 -21.36
CA VAL A 20 -9.43 -34.08 -21.29
C VAL A 20 -9.14 -33.51 -22.67
N TRP A 21 -9.05 -34.36 -23.70
CA TRP A 21 -8.79 -33.90 -25.07
C TRP A 21 -9.98 -33.14 -25.66
N ARG A 22 -11.20 -33.58 -25.33
CA ARG A 22 -12.43 -32.83 -25.67
C ARG A 22 -12.44 -31.45 -25.02
N ALA A 23 -12.05 -31.36 -23.75
CA ALA A 23 -11.91 -30.08 -23.06
C ALA A 23 -10.85 -29.19 -23.72
N VAL A 24 -9.66 -29.72 -24.04
CA VAL A 24 -8.60 -28.98 -24.74
C VAL A 24 -9.07 -28.47 -26.10
N HIS A 25 -9.79 -29.27 -26.89
CA HIS A 25 -10.34 -28.82 -28.17
C HIS A 25 -11.43 -27.75 -28.01
N ALA A 26 -12.31 -27.89 -27.02
CA ALA A 26 -13.34 -26.90 -26.74
C ALA A 26 -12.72 -25.57 -26.28
N LEU A 27 -11.77 -25.62 -25.35
CA LEU A 27 -11.04 -24.47 -24.86
C LEU A 27 -10.13 -23.86 -25.93
N GLY A 28 -9.63 -24.63 -26.89
CA GLY A 28 -8.79 -24.15 -27.99
C GLY A 28 -9.56 -23.70 -29.23
N SER A 29 -10.90 -23.57 -29.16
CA SER A 29 -11.73 -23.22 -30.31
C SER A 29 -11.57 -21.75 -30.74
N LEU A 30 -11.70 -21.51 -32.05
CA LEU A 30 -11.62 -20.16 -32.63
C LEU A 30 -12.84 -19.30 -32.25
N ASP A 31 -14.02 -19.91 -32.15
CA ASP A 31 -15.23 -19.21 -31.74
C ASP A 31 -15.12 -18.68 -30.30
N LEU A 32 -14.56 -19.49 -29.39
CA LEU A 32 -14.26 -19.05 -28.03
C LEU A 32 -13.20 -17.94 -28.03
N ALA A 33 -12.15 -18.05 -28.85
CA ALA A 33 -11.13 -17.00 -28.95
C ALA A 33 -11.75 -15.67 -29.40
N MET A 34 -12.60 -15.70 -30.43
CA MET A 34 -13.32 -14.52 -30.94
C MET A 34 -14.21 -13.90 -29.86
N LEU A 35 -14.98 -14.72 -29.15
CA LEU A 35 -15.84 -14.27 -28.03
C LEU A 35 -15.02 -13.60 -26.93
N LEU A 36 -13.91 -14.22 -26.51
CA LEU A 36 -13.02 -13.70 -25.48
C LEU A 36 -12.42 -12.35 -25.91
N LEU A 37 -11.93 -12.25 -27.14
CA LEU A 37 -11.31 -11.04 -27.68
C LEU A 37 -12.31 -9.88 -27.82
N ILE A 38 -13.52 -10.13 -28.35
CA ILE A 38 -14.56 -9.10 -28.46
C ILE A 38 -15.00 -8.62 -27.08
N THR A 39 -15.21 -9.55 -26.14
CA THR A 39 -15.62 -9.21 -24.77
C THR A 39 -14.55 -8.38 -24.06
N LEU A 40 -13.29 -8.82 -24.09
CA LEU A 40 -12.17 -8.09 -23.47
C LEU A 40 -11.95 -6.73 -24.13
N THR A 41 -12.05 -6.64 -25.46
CA THR A 41 -11.93 -5.37 -26.19
C THR A 41 -13.05 -4.41 -25.80
N GLY A 42 -14.30 -4.88 -25.74
CA GLY A 42 -15.44 -4.06 -25.31
C GLY A 42 -15.31 -3.58 -23.86
N VAL A 43 -14.85 -4.45 -22.97
CA VAL A 43 -14.57 -4.09 -21.57
C VAL A 43 -13.45 -3.06 -21.48
N CYS A 44 -12.34 -3.25 -22.20
CA CYS A 44 -11.24 -2.27 -22.22
C CYS A 44 -11.69 -0.92 -22.77
N ALA A 45 -12.49 -0.91 -23.86
CA ALA A 45 -13.07 0.32 -24.39
C ALA A 45 -13.95 1.04 -23.36
N ALA A 46 -14.84 0.31 -22.67
CA ALA A 46 -15.66 0.85 -21.60
C ALA A 46 -14.82 1.38 -20.43
N ALA A 47 -13.73 0.69 -20.07
CA ALA A 47 -12.80 1.12 -19.04
C ALA A 47 -12.09 2.42 -19.43
N THR A 48 -11.71 2.60 -20.70
CA THR A 48 -11.12 3.86 -21.20
C THR A 48 -12.10 5.04 -21.09
N PHE A 49 -13.39 4.82 -21.37
CA PHE A 49 -14.41 5.85 -21.13
C PHE A 49 -14.60 6.17 -19.65
N LEU A 50 -14.58 5.15 -18.77
CA LEU A 50 -14.64 5.34 -17.31
C LEU A 50 -13.44 6.13 -16.78
N GLU A 51 -12.24 5.85 -17.29
CA GLU A 51 -11.02 6.58 -16.95
C GLU A 51 -11.13 8.06 -17.32
N SER A 52 -11.67 8.36 -18.50
CA SER A 52 -11.87 9.74 -18.98
C SER A 52 -12.91 10.51 -18.17
N GLY A 53 -13.94 9.83 -17.64
CA GLY A 53 -15.04 10.47 -16.92
C GLY A 53 -14.87 10.59 -15.41
N PHE A 54 -14.10 9.71 -14.78
CA PHE A 54 -13.92 9.68 -13.32
C PHE A 54 -12.44 9.87 -12.94
N SER A 55 -11.66 8.79 -13.01
CA SER A 55 -10.21 8.79 -12.88
C SER A 55 -9.66 7.43 -13.30
N ALA A 56 -8.39 7.40 -13.72
CA ALA A 56 -7.67 6.16 -14.01
C ALA A 56 -7.69 5.17 -12.83
N ARG A 57 -7.70 5.69 -11.60
CA ARG A 57 -7.73 4.91 -10.36
C ARG A 57 -9.06 4.17 -10.18
N VAL A 58 -10.19 4.81 -10.51
CA VAL A 58 -11.52 4.18 -10.47
C VAL A 58 -11.65 3.07 -11.51
N ALA A 59 -11.29 3.34 -12.77
CA ALA A 59 -11.35 2.33 -13.83
C ALA A 59 -10.48 1.11 -13.48
N ARG A 60 -9.29 1.36 -12.94
CA ARG A 60 -8.39 0.31 -12.47
C ARG A 60 -8.95 -0.49 -11.31
N ALA A 61 -9.58 0.13 -10.32
CA ALA A 61 -10.14 -0.60 -9.18
C ALA A 61 -11.35 -1.46 -9.57
N TYR A 62 -12.27 -0.92 -10.39
CA TYR A 62 -13.54 -1.58 -10.69
C TYR A 62 -13.49 -2.56 -11.86
N VAL A 63 -12.68 -2.28 -12.89
CA VAL A 63 -12.60 -3.13 -14.09
C VAL A 63 -11.37 -4.04 -13.97
N TYR A 64 -10.17 -3.47 -14.12
CA TYR A 64 -8.94 -4.26 -14.15
C TYR A 64 -8.68 -4.97 -12.82
N GLY A 65 -9.08 -4.35 -11.70
CA GLY A 65 -9.00 -4.81 -10.32
C GLY A 65 -9.79 -6.08 -10.02
N SER A 66 -10.86 -6.29 -10.78
CA SER A 66 -11.93 -7.20 -10.40
C SER A 66 -11.60 -8.69 -10.61
N PRO A 67 -12.12 -9.59 -9.75
CA PRO A 67 -11.96 -11.04 -9.94
C PRO A 67 -12.55 -11.54 -11.26
N TRP A 68 -13.66 -10.95 -11.73
CA TRP A 68 -14.31 -11.35 -12.96
C TRP A 68 -13.44 -11.03 -14.18
N PHE A 69 -12.79 -9.87 -14.23
CA PHE A 69 -11.90 -9.51 -15.34
C PHE A 69 -10.69 -10.46 -15.40
N ASN A 70 -10.15 -10.82 -14.23
CA ASN A 70 -9.06 -11.80 -14.15
C ASN A 70 -9.49 -13.19 -14.66
N LEU A 71 -10.74 -13.59 -14.42
CA LEU A 71 -11.28 -14.84 -14.96
C LEU A 71 -11.27 -14.83 -16.49
N TRP A 72 -11.74 -13.76 -17.12
CA TRP A 72 -11.70 -13.62 -18.58
C TRP A 72 -10.28 -13.63 -19.14
N LEU A 73 -9.35 -12.95 -18.47
CA LEU A 73 -7.94 -12.92 -18.87
C LEU A 73 -7.29 -14.31 -18.74
N THR A 74 -7.64 -15.05 -17.69
CA THR A 74 -7.18 -16.43 -17.48
C THR A 74 -7.76 -17.38 -18.52
N LEU A 75 -9.04 -17.23 -18.86
CA LEU A 75 -9.69 -18.01 -19.92
C LEU A 75 -9.04 -17.74 -21.28
N LEU A 76 -8.68 -16.49 -21.59
CA LEU A 76 -7.91 -16.15 -22.79
C LEU A 76 -6.54 -16.84 -22.81
N CYS A 77 -5.82 -16.82 -21.68
CA CYS A 77 -4.54 -17.53 -21.55
C CYS A 77 -4.68 -19.04 -21.81
N LEU A 78 -5.68 -19.68 -21.19
CA LEU A 78 -5.96 -21.10 -21.37
C LEU A 78 -6.36 -21.43 -22.81
N ASN A 79 -7.16 -20.56 -23.45
CA ASN A 79 -7.55 -20.70 -24.85
C ASN A 79 -6.32 -20.68 -25.78
N LEU A 80 -5.40 -19.73 -25.58
CA LEU A 80 -4.14 -19.64 -26.34
C LEU A 80 -3.27 -20.89 -26.16
N ILE A 81 -3.12 -21.37 -24.93
CA ILE A 81 -2.36 -22.60 -24.62
C ILE A 81 -2.98 -23.82 -25.31
N CYS A 82 -4.30 -23.99 -25.19
CA CYS A 82 -5.02 -25.11 -25.78
C CYS A 82 -5.01 -25.05 -27.32
N SER A 83 -5.20 -23.86 -27.90
CA SER A 83 -5.10 -23.63 -29.34
C SER A 83 -3.70 -23.98 -29.87
N ALA A 84 -2.64 -23.58 -29.17
CA ALA A 84 -1.28 -23.95 -29.53
C ALA A 84 -1.02 -25.47 -29.39
N ALA A 85 -1.56 -26.10 -28.34
CA ALA A 85 -1.39 -27.52 -28.06
C ALA A 85 -2.14 -28.44 -29.04
N THR A 86 -3.32 -28.04 -29.54
CA THR A 86 -4.08 -28.83 -30.54
C THR A 86 -3.34 -28.97 -31.88
N ARG A 87 -2.41 -28.07 -32.20
CA ARG A 87 -1.59 -28.11 -33.42
C ARG A 87 -0.26 -28.85 -33.26
N TRP A 88 -0.08 -29.55 -32.14
CA TRP A 88 1.08 -30.39 -31.91
C TRP A 88 0.96 -31.67 -32.77
N PRO A 89 2.00 -32.10 -33.52
CA PRO A 89 3.39 -31.64 -33.51
C PRO A 89 3.65 -30.45 -34.46
N TRP A 90 4.34 -29.44 -33.95
CA TRP A 90 4.66 -28.24 -34.71
C TRP A 90 5.70 -28.52 -35.80
N GLN A 91 5.40 -28.08 -37.02
CA GLN A 91 6.30 -28.17 -38.17
C GLN A 91 6.94 -26.80 -38.41
N ARG A 92 8.04 -26.74 -39.20
CA ARG A 92 8.78 -25.48 -39.44
C ARG A 92 7.91 -24.36 -40.02
N HIS A 93 6.87 -24.69 -40.79
CA HIS A 93 5.93 -23.70 -41.33
C HIS A 93 4.97 -23.12 -40.27
N HIS A 94 4.80 -23.78 -39.12
CA HIS A 94 4.04 -23.29 -37.98
C HIS A 94 4.87 -22.38 -37.05
N ALA A 95 6.15 -22.12 -37.37
CA ALA A 95 7.04 -21.37 -36.49
C ALA A 95 6.47 -19.99 -36.11
N GLY A 96 5.95 -19.22 -37.09
CA GLY A 96 5.33 -17.92 -36.82
C GLY A 96 4.14 -18.03 -35.86
N PHE A 97 3.24 -19.00 -36.10
CA PHE A 97 2.09 -19.26 -35.22
C PHE A 97 2.54 -19.56 -33.78
N VAL A 98 3.49 -20.48 -33.61
CA VAL A 98 3.96 -20.90 -32.28
C VAL A 98 4.66 -19.76 -31.56
N ILE A 99 5.53 -19.00 -32.25
CA ILE A 99 6.26 -17.88 -31.66
C ILE A 99 5.30 -16.79 -31.18
N THR A 100 4.31 -16.41 -32.00
CA THR A 100 3.33 -15.38 -31.62
C THR A 100 2.52 -15.82 -30.40
N HIS A 101 2.02 -17.06 -30.38
CA HIS A 101 1.23 -17.55 -29.25
C HIS A 101 2.08 -17.67 -28.00
N ALA A 102 3.30 -18.19 -28.10
CA ALA A 102 4.24 -18.27 -26.98
C ALA A 102 4.56 -16.87 -26.42
N GLY A 103 4.80 -15.87 -27.29
CA GLY A 103 5.05 -14.49 -26.88
C GLY A 103 3.87 -13.89 -26.11
N ILE A 104 2.64 -14.06 -26.61
CA ILE A 104 1.43 -13.58 -25.92
C ILE A 104 1.24 -14.30 -24.58
N ILE A 105 1.43 -15.62 -24.54
CA ILE A 105 1.32 -16.42 -23.30
C ILE A 105 2.35 -15.95 -22.26
N VAL A 106 3.59 -15.69 -22.66
CA VAL A 106 4.65 -15.18 -21.77
C VAL A 106 4.31 -13.79 -21.25
N LEU A 107 3.87 -12.87 -22.12
CA LEU A 107 3.46 -11.53 -21.72
C LEU A 107 2.28 -11.57 -20.73
N LEU A 108 1.25 -12.37 -21.04
CA LEU A 108 0.06 -12.48 -20.22
C LEU A 108 0.38 -13.14 -18.86
N GLY A 109 1.17 -14.21 -18.86
CA GLY A 109 1.66 -14.87 -17.65
C GLY A 109 2.51 -13.94 -16.78
N GLY A 110 3.41 -13.17 -17.40
CA GLY A 110 4.21 -12.15 -16.73
C GLY A 110 3.34 -11.05 -16.11
N ALA A 111 2.33 -10.57 -16.83
CA ALA A 111 1.38 -9.59 -16.32
C ALA A 111 0.57 -10.11 -15.12
N LEU A 112 0.07 -11.35 -15.17
CA LEU A 112 -0.62 -11.98 -14.03
C LEU A 112 0.31 -12.12 -12.81
N LEU A 113 1.56 -12.52 -13.02
CA LEU A 113 2.53 -12.68 -11.94
C LEU A 113 2.92 -11.33 -11.31
N GLY A 114 3.22 -10.34 -12.15
CA GLY A 114 3.49 -8.97 -11.72
C GLY A 114 2.30 -8.35 -11.00
N ARG A 115 1.08 -8.72 -11.35
CA ARG A 115 -0.12 -8.30 -10.63
C ARG A 115 -0.31 -9.00 -9.28
N ALA A 116 0.01 -10.29 -9.20
CA ALA A 116 -0.15 -11.07 -7.97
C ALA A 116 0.92 -10.75 -6.91
N ARG A 117 2.12 -10.34 -7.34
CA ARG A 117 3.27 -10.13 -6.43
C ARG A 117 3.97 -8.77 -6.58
N GLY A 118 3.56 -7.94 -7.52
CA GLY A 118 4.14 -6.62 -7.72
C GLY A 118 3.59 -5.59 -6.75
N PHE A 119 4.38 -4.55 -6.55
CA PHE A 119 4.04 -3.36 -5.76
C PHE A 119 4.19 -2.14 -6.66
N GLU A 120 3.32 -1.17 -6.47
CA GLU A 120 3.35 0.09 -7.21
C GLU A 120 3.81 1.22 -6.29
N GLY A 121 4.66 2.08 -6.83
CA GLY A 121 5.13 3.27 -6.16
C GLY A 121 5.71 4.28 -7.12
N SER A 122 5.76 5.52 -6.69
CA SER A 122 6.40 6.65 -7.35
C SER A 122 7.72 6.98 -6.66
N VAL A 123 8.64 7.53 -7.44
CA VAL A 123 9.89 8.09 -6.95
C VAL A 123 10.01 9.47 -7.55
N ASP A 124 10.06 10.50 -6.70
CA ASP A 124 10.36 11.84 -7.16
C ASP A 124 11.86 12.02 -7.34
N LEU A 125 12.24 12.47 -8.54
CA LEU A 125 13.62 12.71 -8.91
C LEU A 125 13.82 14.21 -9.10
N SER A 126 14.55 14.84 -8.19
CA SER A 126 14.95 16.25 -8.31
C SER A 126 16.35 16.37 -8.90
N ARG A 127 16.53 17.30 -9.85
CA ARG A 127 17.82 17.52 -10.53
C ARG A 127 18.87 18.02 -9.53
N GLY A 128 19.95 17.27 -9.34
CA GLY A 128 21.05 17.63 -8.45
C GLY A 128 20.88 17.17 -6.99
N ALA A 129 19.75 16.54 -6.65
CA ALA A 129 19.57 15.90 -5.35
C ALA A 129 20.22 14.51 -5.32
N THR A 130 20.56 14.02 -4.12
CA THR A 130 20.99 12.63 -3.93
C THR A 130 19.89 11.66 -4.36
N PRO A 131 20.24 10.48 -4.90
CA PRO A 131 19.24 9.50 -5.34
C PRO A 131 18.25 9.17 -4.22
N ALA A 132 16.96 9.30 -4.50
CA ALA A 132 15.91 8.94 -3.56
C ALA A 132 16.00 7.41 -3.29
N THR A 133 16.31 7.05 -2.04
CA THR A 133 16.38 5.66 -1.56
C THR A 133 15.04 5.17 -1.00
N GLN A 134 13.99 5.98 -1.13
CA GLN A 134 12.65 5.70 -0.66
C GLN A 134 11.68 5.71 -1.84
N VAL A 135 10.82 4.70 -1.89
CA VAL A 135 9.73 4.59 -2.87
C VAL A 135 8.44 4.97 -2.16
N LEU A 136 7.74 6.00 -2.65
CA LEU A 136 6.40 6.31 -2.17
C LEU A 136 5.44 5.31 -2.78
N LEU A 137 4.76 4.50 -1.97
CA LEU A 137 3.67 3.68 -2.49
C LEU A 137 2.48 4.61 -2.80
N ASP A 138 1.93 4.53 -4.01
CA ASP A 138 0.78 5.33 -4.46
C ASP A 138 -0.53 4.81 -3.85
N ARG A 139 -0.57 4.73 -2.52
CA ARG A 139 -1.78 4.49 -1.75
C ARG A 139 -2.11 5.77 -1.02
N PRO A 140 -3.24 6.43 -1.32
CA PRO A 140 -3.67 7.56 -0.53
C PRO A 140 -3.82 7.10 0.92
N ARG A 141 -3.09 7.77 1.80
CA ARG A 141 -3.13 7.53 3.24
C ARG A 141 -3.61 8.79 3.91
N LEU A 142 -4.54 8.61 4.82
CA LEU A 142 -4.93 9.66 5.73
C LEU A 142 -4.00 9.60 6.93
N THR A 143 -3.27 10.68 7.16
CA THR A 143 -2.45 10.85 8.35
C THR A 143 -3.18 11.79 9.30
N VAL A 144 -3.41 11.32 10.52
CA VAL A 144 -4.12 12.05 11.57
C VAL A 144 -3.25 12.03 12.81
N GLU A 145 -3.03 13.19 13.42
CA GLU A 145 -2.36 13.25 14.72
C GLU A 145 -3.37 12.91 15.82
N SER A 146 -3.05 11.94 16.68
CA SER A 146 -3.91 11.61 17.82
C SER A 146 -3.80 12.69 18.89
N PRO A 147 -4.91 13.32 19.30
CA PRO A 147 -4.89 14.35 20.33
C PRO A 147 -4.49 13.81 21.72
N ALA A 148 -4.60 12.50 21.95
CA ALA A 148 -4.25 11.87 23.22
C ALA A 148 -2.75 11.59 23.36
N THR A 149 -2.07 11.24 22.26
CA THR A 149 -0.67 10.78 22.29
C THR A 149 0.30 11.66 21.53
N GLY A 150 -0.20 12.61 20.72
CA GLY A 150 0.61 13.41 19.80
C GLY A 150 1.28 12.58 18.69
N GLN A 151 0.83 11.34 18.49
CA GLN A 151 1.40 10.44 17.49
C GLN A 151 0.66 10.56 16.17
N LEU A 152 1.41 10.57 15.07
CA LEU A 152 0.86 10.53 13.72
C LEU A 152 0.38 9.10 13.39
N PHE A 153 -0.92 8.92 13.27
CA PHE A 153 -1.56 7.71 12.82
C PHE A 153 -1.84 7.78 11.32
N SER A 154 -1.31 6.83 10.55
CA SER A 154 -1.50 6.80 9.09
C SER A 154 -2.28 5.56 8.65
N THR A 155 -3.52 5.75 8.23
CA THR A 155 -4.40 4.70 7.72
C THR A 155 -4.57 4.78 6.20
N PRO A 156 -4.60 3.65 5.47
CA PRO A 156 -5.03 3.65 4.07
C PRO A 156 -6.43 4.25 3.93
N PHE A 157 -6.59 5.20 3.02
CA PHE A 157 -7.85 5.89 2.77
C PHE A 157 -7.97 6.25 1.29
N ASP A 158 -8.82 5.51 0.56
CA ASP A 158 -9.09 5.70 -0.88
C ASP A 158 -10.44 6.42 -1.11
N PRO A 159 -10.50 7.75 -1.03
CA PRO A 159 -11.76 8.48 -1.19
C PRO A 159 -12.28 8.50 -2.63
N GLU A 160 -11.42 8.31 -3.63
CA GLU A 160 -11.86 8.21 -5.04
C GLU A 160 -12.61 6.91 -5.34
N VAL A 161 -12.24 5.80 -4.69
CA VAL A 161 -12.86 4.48 -4.92
C VAL A 161 -14.13 4.33 -4.11
N ARG A 162 -14.15 4.89 -2.88
CA ARG A 162 -15.28 4.88 -1.95
C ARG A 162 -15.48 6.28 -1.39
N THR A 163 -16.10 7.13 -2.21
CA THR A 163 -16.36 8.52 -1.87
C THR A 163 -17.24 8.64 -0.64
N PRO A 164 -16.76 9.29 0.44
CA PRO A 164 -17.59 9.62 1.58
C PRO A 164 -18.67 10.62 1.17
N ARG A 165 -19.85 10.46 1.75
CA ARG A 165 -20.99 11.35 1.56
C ARG A 165 -21.72 11.56 2.89
N PRO A 166 -22.52 12.63 3.06
CA PRO A 166 -23.25 12.86 4.29
C PRO A 166 -24.19 11.71 4.68
N ASP A 167 -24.74 11.00 3.70
CA ASP A 167 -25.60 9.82 3.87
C ASP A 167 -24.81 8.51 4.12
N ARG A 168 -23.50 8.50 3.83
CA ARG A 168 -22.62 7.34 4.04
C ARG A 168 -21.22 7.79 4.49
N PRO A 169 -21.08 8.31 5.72
CA PRO A 169 -19.79 8.76 6.23
C PRO A 169 -18.83 7.60 6.49
N ARG A 170 -17.54 7.90 6.44
CA ARG A 170 -16.44 7.00 6.81
C ARG A 170 -16.00 7.32 8.24
N PHE A 171 -16.14 6.35 9.13
CA PHE A 171 -15.67 6.44 10.50
C PHE A 171 -14.28 5.80 10.62
N LEU A 172 -13.35 6.51 11.26
CA LEU A 172 -12.01 6.02 11.57
C LEU A 172 -11.77 6.17 13.08
N PRO A 173 -11.52 5.07 13.81
CA PRO A 173 -11.16 5.16 15.22
C PRO A 173 -9.77 5.79 15.37
N LEU A 174 -9.63 6.72 16.31
CA LEU A 174 -8.33 7.26 16.69
C LEU A 174 -7.76 6.39 17.83
N PRO A 175 -6.55 5.82 17.68
CA PRO A 175 -5.93 5.06 18.76
C PRO A 175 -5.80 5.89 20.04
N ASP A 176 -6.13 5.26 21.17
CA ASP A 176 -6.00 5.82 22.52
C ASP A 176 -6.86 7.08 22.76
N SER A 177 -7.96 7.22 22.01
CA SER A 177 -8.92 8.34 22.12
C SER A 177 -10.36 7.81 22.04
N ASP A 178 -11.27 8.42 22.80
CA ASP A 178 -12.72 8.14 22.72
C ASP A 178 -13.38 8.80 21.49
N VAL A 179 -12.60 9.57 20.72
CA VAL A 179 -13.09 10.36 19.59
C VAL A 179 -12.86 9.60 18.28
N GLN A 180 -13.83 9.65 17.36
CA GLN A 180 -13.72 9.08 16.02
C GLN A 180 -13.64 10.17 14.98
N LEU A 181 -12.77 9.99 13.99
CA LEU A 181 -12.75 10.87 12.83
C LEU A 181 -13.90 10.47 11.88
N VAL A 182 -14.76 11.45 11.57
CA VAL A 182 -15.86 11.30 10.63
C VAL A 182 -15.49 12.02 9.34
N ILE A 183 -15.48 11.28 8.23
CA ILE A 183 -15.25 11.84 6.90
C ILE A 183 -16.56 11.70 6.12
N ASP A 184 -17.23 12.83 5.90
CA ASP A 184 -18.55 12.93 5.27
C ASP A 184 -18.50 13.51 3.85
N GLY A 185 -17.32 13.96 3.40
CA GLY A 185 -17.11 14.46 2.05
C GLY A 185 -15.67 14.33 1.58
N TYR A 186 -15.47 14.46 0.28
CA TYR A 186 -14.15 14.51 -0.35
C TYR A 186 -14.20 15.41 -1.59
N THR A 187 -13.19 16.28 -1.74
CA THR A 187 -12.97 17.07 -2.96
C THR A 187 -11.55 16.85 -3.47
N GLY A 188 -11.42 16.42 -4.72
CA GLY A 188 -10.13 16.23 -5.39
C GLY A 188 -9.59 17.51 -6.05
N SER A 189 -10.37 18.60 -6.05
CA SER A 189 -10.05 19.86 -6.74
C SER A 189 -9.73 21.01 -5.79
N SER A 190 -9.42 20.72 -4.52
CA SER A 190 -8.95 21.75 -3.59
C SER A 190 -7.52 22.13 -3.96
N ILE A 191 -7.32 23.38 -4.35
CA ILE A 191 -6.00 23.93 -4.67
C ILE A 191 -5.71 25.00 -3.61
N GLU A 192 -4.57 24.90 -2.93
CA GLU A 192 -4.10 25.99 -2.07
C GLU A 192 -3.75 27.19 -2.95
N LYS A 193 -4.50 28.28 -2.81
CA LYS A 193 -4.23 29.52 -3.52
C LYS A 193 -3.70 30.55 -2.53
N THR A 194 -2.38 30.74 -2.54
CA THR A 194 -1.72 31.78 -1.74
C THR A 194 -1.65 33.07 -2.54
N GLU A 195 -2.39 34.08 -2.11
CA GLU A 195 -2.38 35.42 -2.72
C GLU A 195 -1.86 36.44 -1.70
N LEU A 196 -0.68 37.00 -1.97
CA LEU A 196 -0.06 38.02 -1.14
C LEU A 196 -0.51 39.40 -1.63
N THR A 197 -1.39 40.05 -0.89
CA THR A 197 -1.82 41.43 -1.16
C THR A 197 -1.24 42.36 -0.10
N PRO A 198 -0.61 43.50 -0.48
CA PRO A 198 -0.19 44.50 0.48
C PRO A 198 -1.42 45.13 1.14
N ASP A 199 -1.52 45.06 2.46
CA ASP A 199 -2.51 45.83 3.24
C ASP A 199 -1.88 47.16 3.67
N PRO A 200 -2.28 48.31 3.10
CA PRO A 200 -1.72 49.61 3.44
C PRO A 200 -2.15 50.12 4.83
N SER A 201 -3.08 49.44 5.52
CA SER A 201 -3.69 49.89 6.77
C SER A 201 -3.09 49.26 8.04
N SER A 202 -2.35 48.16 7.92
CA SER A 202 -1.78 47.43 9.06
C SER A 202 -0.27 47.19 8.88
N PRO A 203 0.57 47.53 9.88
CA PRO A 203 2.00 47.22 9.86
C PRO A 203 2.30 45.73 10.13
N ASN A 204 1.29 44.95 10.51
CA ASN A 204 1.42 43.55 10.88
C ASN A 204 0.97 42.63 9.74
N PRO A 205 1.62 41.47 9.53
CA PRO A 205 1.20 40.52 8.51
C PRO A 205 -0.21 40.00 8.80
N GLY A 206 -1.06 40.01 7.78
CA GLY A 206 -2.41 39.48 7.82
C GLY A 206 -2.58 38.30 6.86
N LEU A 207 -3.50 37.40 7.19
CA LEU A 207 -3.94 36.31 6.35
C LEU A 207 -5.47 36.31 6.34
N VAL A 208 -6.08 36.07 5.18
CA VAL A 208 -7.52 35.80 5.09
C VAL A 208 -7.70 34.32 4.81
N LEU A 209 -8.39 33.61 5.70
CA LEU A 209 -8.83 32.25 5.46
C LEU A 209 -10.20 32.29 4.79
N GLU A 210 -10.30 31.72 3.59
CA GLU A 210 -11.56 31.59 2.86
C GLU A 210 -12.02 30.12 2.85
N PHE A 211 -13.13 29.83 3.50
CA PHE A 211 -13.74 28.49 3.51
C PHE A 211 -14.91 28.46 2.52
N THR A 212 -14.77 27.62 1.50
CA THR A 212 -15.85 27.28 0.56
C THR A 212 -16.30 25.84 0.84
N GLY A 213 -17.60 25.64 1.00
CA GLY A 213 -18.16 24.35 1.41
C GLY A 213 -19.68 24.30 1.29
N PRO A 214 -20.35 23.24 1.77
CA PRO A 214 -21.81 23.08 1.66
C PRO A 214 -22.61 24.09 2.52
N PHE A 215 -21.94 25.02 3.19
CA PHE A 215 -22.50 25.98 4.13
C PHE A 215 -23.18 27.19 3.47
N GLY A 216 -23.13 27.31 2.15
CA GLY A 216 -23.80 28.38 1.39
C GLY A 216 -23.08 28.71 0.08
N ASN A 217 -23.67 29.62 -0.71
CA ASN A 217 -23.04 30.13 -1.93
C ASN A 217 -21.98 31.21 -1.66
N GLU A 218 -21.95 31.77 -0.46
CA GLU A 218 -20.96 32.78 -0.06
C GLU A 218 -19.82 32.14 0.75
N PRO A 219 -18.55 32.41 0.40
CA PRO A 219 -17.41 31.92 1.17
C PRO A 219 -17.38 32.52 2.58
N ILE A 220 -17.09 31.70 3.59
CA ILE A 220 -16.80 32.21 4.94
C ILE A 220 -15.39 32.77 4.93
N ARG A 221 -15.26 34.08 5.13
CA ARG A 221 -13.96 34.77 5.16
C ARG A 221 -13.59 35.16 6.58
N ILE A 222 -12.40 34.75 6.99
CA ILE A 222 -11.87 35.01 8.32
C ILE A 222 -10.54 35.78 8.15
N PRO A 223 -10.57 37.12 8.26
CA PRO A 223 -9.35 37.91 8.30
C PRO A 223 -8.68 37.73 9.66
N LEU A 224 -7.38 37.44 9.65
CA LEU A 224 -6.55 37.33 10.84
C LEU A 224 -5.32 38.22 10.70
N VAL A 225 -5.01 39.00 11.72
CA VAL A 225 -3.85 39.88 11.76
C VAL A 225 -2.92 39.46 12.91
N LEU A 226 -1.67 39.14 12.57
CA LEU A 226 -0.69 38.76 13.56
C LEU A 226 -0.45 39.91 14.55
N ASN A 227 -0.29 39.61 15.84
CA ASN A 227 -0.06 40.62 16.89
C ASN A 227 -1.18 41.68 17.03
N SER A 228 -2.39 41.44 16.52
CA SER A 228 -3.58 42.24 16.86
C SER A 228 -4.31 41.62 18.06
N ALA A 229 -4.72 42.43 19.04
CA ALA A 229 -5.42 41.94 20.22
C ALA A 229 -6.86 41.49 19.91
N SER A 230 -7.51 42.10 18.93
CA SER A 230 -8.89 41.77 18.51
C SER A 230 -8.92 40.85 17.29
N ASP A 231 -7.95 40.98 16.39
CA ASP A 231 -8.04 40.38 15.05
C ASP A 231 -7.06 39.22 14.85
N SER A 232 -6.33 38.80 15.90
CA SER A 232 -5.50 37.58 15.85
C SER A 232 -6.31 36.31 16.06
N ARG A 233 -7.58 36.42 16.47
CA ARG A 233 -8.43 35.28 16.79
C ARG A 233 -9.81 35.43 16.17
N ALA A 234 -10.33 34.34 15.64
CA ALA A 234 -11.70 34.25 15.18
C ALA A 234 -12.34 32.93 15.62
N ASP A 235 -13.56 33.01 16.13
CA ASP A 235 -14.31 31.83 16.54
C ASP A 235 -15.19 31.32 15.38
N LEU A 236 -15.07 30.03 15.05
CA LEU A 236 -15.93 29.32 14.11
C LEU A 236 -17.05 28.62 14.89
N GLY A 237 -18.07 29.39 15.23
CA GLY A 237 -19.20 28.90 16.04
C GLY A 237 -18.79 28.59 17.48
N SER A 238 -19.46 27.62 18.11
CA SER A 238 -19.21 27.27 19.52
C SER A 238 -18.15 26.19 19.74
N GLN A 239 -17.65 25.57 18.66
CA GLN A 239 -16.82 24.35 18.74
C GLN A 239 -15.38 24.53 18.25
N ALA A 240 -15.07 25.63 17.57
CA ALA A 240 -13.74 25.85 17.01
C ALA A 240 -13.35 27.32 17.10
N SER A 241 -12.07 27.57 17.32
CA SER A 241 -11.46 28.90 17.24
C SER A 241 -10.15 28.80 16.47
N VAL A 242 -9.90 29.77 15.62
CA VAL A 242 -8.64 29.90 14.88
C VAL A 242 -7.89 31.09 15.43
N GLU A 243 -6.61 30.90 15.72
CA GLU A 243 -5.73 31.92 16.27
C GLU A 243 -4.46 32.00 15.43
N PHE A 244 -4.11 33.21 14.99
CA PHE A 244 -2.89 33.49 14.27
C PHE A 244 -1.79 33.90 15.26
N VAL A 245 -0.98 32.91 15.62
CA VAL A 245 0.09 33.05 16.62
C VAL A 245 1.47 33.19 15.97
N PRO A 246 2.40 33.95 16.57
CA PRO A 246 3.76 34.12 16.04
C PRO A 246 4.61 32.85 16.16
N ALA A 247 4.24 31.93 17.05
CA ALA A 247 4.86 30.62 17.19
C ALA A 247 3.83 29.61 17.67
N LEU A 248 3.88 28.39 17.13
CA LEU A 248 3.02 27.30 17.59
C LEU A 248 3.34 26.93 19.05
N PRO A 249 2.33 26.62 19.88
CA PRO A 249 2.56 26.12 21.23
C PRO A 249 3.38 24.84 21.16
N LYS A 250 4.42 24.76 22.01
CA LYS A 250 5.25 23.54 22.10
C LYS A 250 4.36 22.41 22.60
N SER A 251 4.09 21.41 21.76
CA SER A 251 3.41 20.18 22.17
C SER A 251 4.19 19.54 23.31
N SER A 252 3.66 19.62 24.52
CA SER A 252 4.24 18.95 25.69
C SER A 252 3.73 17.52 25.72
N ARG A 253 4.60 16.58 25.36
CA ARG A 253 4.32 15.15 25.42
C ARG A 253 3.92 14.77 26.86
N PRO A 254 2.83 14.01 27.08
CA PRO A 254 2.45 13.57 28.42
C PRO A 254 3.60 12.83 29.10
N SER A 255 3.98 13.30 30.28
CA SER A 255 5.20 12.96 31.03
C SER A 255 5.18 11.59 31.73
N SER A 256 4.13 10.78 31.52
CA SER A 256 3.96 9.48 32.18
C SER A 256 4.33 8.28 31.31
N VAL A 257 4.68 8.46 30.04
CA VAL A 257 5.19 7.36 29.23
C VAL A 257 6.71 7.26 29.47
N PRO A 258 7.23 6.16 30.05
CA PRO A 258 8.66 5.96 30.13
C PRO A 258 9.24 6.13 28.73
N THR A 259 10.13 7.11 28.60
CA THR A 259 10.72 7.44 27.31
C THR A 259 11.76 6.37 27.00
N PHE A 260 11.32 5.25 26.43
CA PHE A 260 12.22 4.32 25.78
C PHE A 260 12.80 5.05 24.58
N ARG A 261 14.04 5.54 24.73
CA ARG A 261 14.75 6.24 23.66
C ARG A 261 15.20 5.16 22.68
N GLU A 262 14.49 5.12 21.56
CA GLU A 262 14.63 4.18 20.45
C GLU A 262 16.08 3.72 20.25
N THR A 263 16.33 2.46 20.59
CA THR A 263 17.64 1.82 20.43
C THR A 263 17.50 0.86 19.27
N GLN A 264 17.75 1.37 18.06
CA GLN A 264 18.15 0.68 16.83
C GLN A 264 17.37 -0.60 16.43
N MET A 265 16.87 -0.66 15.18
CA MET A 265 16.38 -1.93 14.61
C MET A 265 17.55 -2.94 14.55
N ILE A 266 17.41 -4.07 15.24
CA ILE A 266 18.41 -5.14 15.25
C ILE A 266 17.98 -6.23 14.28
N LEU A 267 18.80 -6.50 13.29
CA LEU A 267 18.59 -7.64 12.39
C LEU A 267 19.06 -8.90 13.09
N ALA A 268 18.14 -9.69 13.61
CA ALA A 268 18.48 -10.90 14.36
C ALA A 268 19.20 -12.01 13.56
N LYS A 269 19.27 -11.87 12.22
CA LYS A 269 20.08 -12.72 11.33
C LYS A 269 21.53 -12.21 11.15
N ASP A 270 21.82 -11.01 11.62
CA ASP A 270 23.15 -10.39 11.60
C ASP A 270 23.50 -9.87 13.02
N PRO A 271 23.78 -10.79 13.96
CA PRO A 271 24.00 -10.46 15.37
C PRO A 271 25.30 -9.68 15.60
N ALA A 272 26.17 -9.59 14.59
CA ALA A 272 27.41 -8.82 14.64
C ALA A 272 27.16 -7.30 14.50
N GLN A 273 25.93 -6.88 14.16
CA GLN A 273 25.60 -5.47 14.04
C GLN A 273 25.77 -4.77 15.41
N PRO A 274 26.71 -3.81 15.55
CA PRO A 274 26.96 -3.15 16.82
C PRO A 274 25.76 -2.26 17.17
N ILE A 275 25.22 -2.46 18.36
CA ILE A 275 24.16 -1.61 18.90
C ILE A 275 24.83 -0.42 19.55
N ILE A 276 24.68 0.74 18.92
CA ILE A 276 25.36 1.95 19.33
C ILE A 276 24.44 2.76 20.24
N HIS A 277 24.95 3.19 21.38
CA HIS A 277 24.21 4.09 22.25
C HIS A 277 24.06 5.46 21.56
N ASN A 278 22.83 5.91 21.35
CA ASN A 278 22.48 7.16 20.64
C ASN A 278 22.87 8.47 21.38
N THR A 279 23.84 8.43 22.28
CA THR A 279 24.28 9.63 23.04
C THR A 279 25.77 9.59 23.27
N SER A 280 26.31 8.45 23.69
CA SER A 280 27.76 8.28 23.82
C SER A 280 28.44 7.83 22.53
N GLY A 281 27.68 7.32 21.54
CA GLY A 281 28.24 6.74 20.32
C GLY A 281 29.05 5.45 20.55
N GLN A 282 29.03 4.91 21.77
CA GLN A 282 29.76 3.71 22.15
C GLN A 282 28.94 2.46 21.85
N PRO A 283 29.57 1.35 21.42
CA PRO A 283 28.90 0.08 21.27
C PRO A 283 28.46 -0.43 22.65
N SER A 284 27.21 -0.86 22.75
CA SER A 284 26.65 -1.42 23.99
C SER A 284 27.21 -2.81 24.32
N GLY A 285 27.78 -3.51 23.32
CA GLY A 285 28.35 -4.85 23.47
C GLY A 285 27.31 -5.97 23.61
N PHE A 286 26.02 -5.65 23.51
CA PHE A 286 24.96 -6.66 23.51
C PHE A 286 24.76 -7.25 22.11
N HIS A 287 24.51 -8.55 22.07
CA HIS A 287 24.18 -9.28 20.84
C HIS A 287 22.83 -9.99 21.00
N PHE A 288 22.01 -9.97 19.96
CA PHE A 288 20.65 -10.52 19.99
C PHE A 288 20.47 -11.52 18.86
N PHE A 289 19.97 -12.70 19.20
CA PHE A 289 19.72 -13.79 18.25
C PHE A 289 18.26 -14.18 18.34
N LEU A 290 17.60 -14.29 17.19
CA LEU A 290 16.21 -14.74 17.11
C LEU A 290 16.18 -16.04 16.34
N GLY A 291 15.68 -17.08 16.98
CA GLY A 291 15.64 -18.42 16.41
C GLY A 291 14.46 -19.23 16.90
N SER A 292 14.35 -20.44 16.38
CA SER A 292 13.45 -21.45 16.90
C SER A 292 14.15 -22.80 16.80
N ARG A 293 14.06 -23.61 17.86
CA ARG A 293 14.76 -24.91 17.93
C ARG A 293 14.18 -25.93 16.95
N LYS A 294 12.93 -25.75 16.51
CA LYS A 294 12.24 -26.51 15.45
C LYS A 294 11.36 -25.58 14.62
N ALA A 295 11.11 -25.90 13.35
CA ALA A 295 10.31 -25.05 12.45
C ALA A 295 8.86 -24.76 12.94
N THR A 296 8.35 -25.53 13.90
CA THR A 296 7.00 -25.38 14.49
C THR A 296 6.98 -24.74 15.87
N ASP A 297 8.14 -24.47 16.47
CA ASP A 297 8.22 -23.94 17.85
C ASP A 297 8.14 -22.40 17.87
N SER A 298 7.68 -21.86 19.01
CA SER A 298 7.64 -20.42 19.27
C SER A 298 9.03 -19.79 19.15
N LEU A 299 9.10 -18.59 18.59
CA LEU A 299 10.36 -17.83 18.49
C LEU A 299 10.97 -17.57 19.87
N GLU A 300 12.25 -17.87 19.99
CA GLU A 300 13.10 -17.64 21.16
C GLU A 300 14.09 -16.51 20.83
N LEU A 301 14.27 -15.59 21.77
CA LEU A 301 15.25 -14.52 21.72
C LEU A 301 16.37 -14.85 22.71
N GLU A 302 17.58 -15.00 22.19
CA GLU A 302 18.79 -15.13 22.98
C GLU A 302 19.50 -13.77 23.05
N ILE A 303 19.80 -13.34 24.28
CA ILE A 303 20.44 -12.06 24.58
C ILE A 303 21.80 -12.36 25.19
N LEU A 304 22.85 -11.99 24.47
CA LEU A 304 24.24 -12.12 24.90
C LEU A 304 24.74 -10.78 25.44
N ARG A 305 25.21 -10.80 26.69
CA ARG A 305 25.80 -9.67 27.39
C ARG A 305 27.24 -9.41 26.93
N PRO A 306 27.80 -8.21 27.17
CA PRO A 306 29.19 -7.89 26.83
C PRO A 306 30.24 -8.79 27.50
N ASP A 307 29.90 -9.44 28.61
CA ASP A 307 30.75 -10.39 29.34
C ASP A 307 30.74 -11.81 28.75
N GLY A 308 29.95 -12.04 27.68
CA GLY A 308 29.80 -13.33 27.02
C GLY A 308 28.76 -14.25 27.67
N SER A 309 28.08 -13.84 28.73
CA SER A 309 26.95 -14.58 29.30
C SER A 309 25.68 -14.37 28.46
N GLY A 310 24.94 -15.46 28.19
CA GLY A 310 23.73 -15.44 27.37
C GLY A 310 22.52 -15.95 28.14
N GLU A 311 21.36 -15.33 27.92
CA GLU A 311 20.07 -15.79 28.43
C GLU A 311 19.06 -15.92 27.30
N VAL A 312 18.25 -16.98 27.35
CA VAL A 312 17.25 -17.29 26.32
C VAL A 312 15.86 -17.07 26.89
N TYR A 313 15.06 -16.31 26.16
CA TYR A 313 13.70 -15.96 26.52
C TYR A 313 12.75 -16.33 25.40
N ARG A 314 11.50 -16.68 25.74
CA ARG A 314 10.44 -16.79 24.73
C ARG A 314 10.02 -15.39 24.31
N LEU A 315 9.95 -15.14 23.01
CA LEU A 315 9.64 -13.80 22.48
C LEU A 315 8.26 -13.31 22.94
N ALA A 316 7.28 -14.22 23.04
CA ALA A 316 5.93 -13.90 23.50
C ALA A 316 5.89 -13.33 24.93
N ASP A 317 6.82 -13.76 25.80
CA ASP A 317 6.87 -13.32 27.19
C ASP A 317 7.55 -11.95 27.33
N LEU A 318 8.28 -11.51 26.30
CA LEU A 318 9.02 -10.24 26.29
C LEU A 318 8.29 -9.08 25.62
N LEU A 319 7.31 -9.36 24.77
CA LEU A 319 6.57 -8.34 24.04
C LEU A 319 5.90 -7.35 25.01
N ASN A 320 6.20 -6.07 24.83
CA ASN A 320 5.72 -4.97 25.68
C ASN A 320 6.08 -5.09 27.17
N ARG A 321 7.09 -5.90 27.52
CA ARG A 321 7.63 -5.98 28.87
C ARG A 321 9.05 -5.42 28.92
N THR A 322 9.30 -4.58 29.92
CA THR A 322 10.64 -4.06 30.20
C THR A 322 11.38 -5.04 31.09
N MET A 323 12.60 -5.39 30.67
CA MET A 323 13.51 -6.19 31.47
C MET A 323 14.50 -5.28 32.19
N ASP A 324 14.56 -5.43 33.51
CA ASP A 324 15.33 -4.62 34.44
C ASP A 324 16.40 -5.49 35.14
N ASP A 325 17.36 -6.04 34.41
CA ASP A 325 18.47 -6.80 35.06
C ASP A 325 19.79 -6.85 34.24
N PHE A 326 19.90 -6.08 33.14
CA PHE A 326 21.07 -6.12 32.25
C PHE A 326 22.12 -5.07 32.61
N SER A 327 22.69 -5.16 33.81
CA SER A 327 23.79 -4.28 34.26
C SER A 327 23.45 -2.78 34.16
N GLY A 328 22.21 -2.41 34.51
CA GLY A 328 21.69 -1.04 34.41
C GLY A 328 21.09 -0.66 33.05
N THR A 329 21.13 -1.57 32.06
CA THR A 329 20.44 -1.40 30.78
C THR A 329 19.03 -1.96 30.86
N LYS A 330 18.04 -1.15 30.46
CA LYS A 330 16.65 -1.60 30.33
C LYS A 330 16.40 -2.02 28.90
N ILE A 331 15.88 -3.24 28.70
CA ILE A 331 15.57 -3.76 27.37
C ILE A 331 14.05 -3.89 27.24
N LEU A 332 13.47 -3.32 26.19
CA LEU A 332 12.06 -3.47 25.84
C LEU A 332 11.94 -4.03 24.42
N VAL A 333 11.29 -5.18 24.28
CA VAL A 333 10.92 -5.70 22.96
C VAL A 333 9.56 -5.12 22.58
N ALA A 334 9.59 -4.03 21.81
CA ALA A 334 8.37 -3.33 21.41
C ALA A 334 7.60 -4.06 20.29
N ARG A 335 8.33 -4.65 19.32
CA ARG A 335 7.75 -5.34 18.16
C ARG A 335 8.76 -6.29 17.54
N TYR A 336 8.28 -7.30 16.81
CA TYR A 336 9.09 -8.16 15.96
C TYR A 336 8.48 -8.26 14.55
N TRP A 337 9.32 -8.54 13.56
CA TRP A 337 8.91 -8.84 12.20
C TRP A 337 9.44 -10.23 11.82
N PRO A 338 8.58 -11.18 11.43
CA PRO A 338 8.98 -12.52 11.00
C PRO A 338 9.68 -12.55 9.64
#